data_AF-A0A9X2GPE7-F1
#
_entry.id   AF-A0A9X2GPE7-F1
#
_cell.length_a   1.000
_cell.length_b   1.000
_cell.length_c   1.000
_cell.angle_alpha   90.00
_cell.angle_beta   90.00
_cell.angle_gamma   90.00
#
_symmetry.space_group_name_H-M   'P 1'
#
loop_
_entity.id
_entity.type
_entity.pdbx_description
1 polymer ?
#
loop_
_entity_poly.entity_id
_entity_poly.type
_entity_poly.pdbx_seq_one_letter_code
_entity_poly.pdbx_strand_id
1 'polypeptide(L)'
;MRLMRVWAGVAASVVVVMVGGGCAGGAPAGGGAPVPTGGRASGPAGGGTSAPDDGGASGPAGGVRTSPGNGQEASPGAGEEASPRPAATGAGCNGTAVFEGDGFPEVRGTARDAELWGLLFVRATPLSAGDEVKIVWRMTGEGPLRIRAVHPDGTAAERVWGPEEHGGSSWRRPGQEWGTGFVFPKPGCWKIELSRSRGSGHVWLPVR
;
A
#
# COMPACT_ATOMS: atom_id res chain seq x y z
N MET A 1 -37.98 -35.19 24.81
CA MET A 1 -37.01 -36.29 24.61
C MET A 1 -35.78 -35.73 23.93
N ARG A 2 -34.64 -35.68 24.63
CA ARG A 2 -33.34 -35.22 24.11
C ARG A 2 -32.71 -36.35 23.30
N LEU A 3 -32.43 -36.13 22.02
CA LEU A 3 -31.59 -37.01 21.23
C LEU A 3 -30.15 -36.51 21.30
N MET A 4 -29.25 -37.41 21.65
CA MET A 4 -27.87 -37.17 22.01
C MET A 4 -27.00 -38.07 21.12
N ARG A 5 -25.83 -37.56 20.71
CA ARG A 5 -24.68 -38.28 20.10
C ARG A 5 -24.84 -38.53 18.58
N VAL A 6 -23.80 -38.53 17.75
CA VAL A 6 -22.39 -38.96 17.93
C VAL A 6 -21.48 -38.15 16.98
N TRP A 7 -20.31 -37.73 17.48
CA TRP A 7 -19.16 -37.28 16.68
C TRP A 7 -18.46 -38.47 16.02
N ALA A 8 -18.11 -38.37 14.74
CA ALA A 8 -17.10 -39.23 14.12
C ALA A 8 -16.08 -38.34 13.40
N GLY A 9 -14.93 -38.15 14.03
CA GLY A 9 -13.73 -37.65 13.37
C GLY A 9 -13.07 -38.77 12.57
N VAL A 10 -12.52 -38.44 11.40
CA VAL A 10 -11.57 -39.29 10.69
C VAL A 10 -10.34 -38.46 10.37
N ALA A 11 -9.21 -39.06 10.70
CA ALA A 11 -7.89 -38.49 10.82
C ALA A 11 -7.25 -38.10 9.47
N ALA A 12 -6.40 -37.08 9.55
CA ALA A 12 -5.45 -36.69 8.52
C ALA A 12 -4.45 -37.84 8.25
N SER A 13 -4.16 -38.09 6.97
CA SER A 13 -2.98 -38.83 6.54
C SER A 13 -2.13 -37.90 5.69
N VAL A 14 -1.00 -37.47 6.25
CA VAL A 14 0.07 -36.77 5.53
C VAL A 14 0.94 -37.84 4.89
N VAL A 15 1.02 -37.85 3.56
CA VAL A 15 2.04 -38.63 2.84
C VAL A 15 3.20 -37.69 2.53
N VAL A 16 4.30 -37.86 3.25
CA VAL A 16 5.59 -37.26 2.92
C VAL A 16 6.27 -38.17 1.89
N VAL A 17 6.40 -37.71 0.66
CA VAL A 17 7.27 -38.34 -0.34
C VAL A 17 8.61 -37.60 -0.33
N MET A 18 9.60 -38.17 0.35
CA MET A 18 11.01 -37.84 0.20
C MET A 18 11.58 -38.77 -0.88
N VAL A 19 11.91 -38.22 -2.04
CA VAL A 19 12.83 -38.87 -2.98
C VAL A 19 14.08 -38.02 -3.06
N GLY A 20 15.17 -38.57 -2.54
CA GLY A 20 16.49 -37.97 -2.60
C GLY A 20 17.29 -38.38 -3.82
N GLY A 21 18.36 -37.60 -4.05
CA GLY A 21 19.67 -38.10 -4.48
C GLY A 21 19.88 -38.40 -5.96
N GLY A 22 20.74 -37.61 -6.60
CA GLY A 22 21.37 -37.98 -7.88
C GLY A 22 22.27 -36.87 -8.43
N CYS A 23 23.59 -37.01 -8.22
CA CYS A 23 24.65 -36.16 -8.75
C CYS A 23 25.08 -36.55 -10.18
N ALA A 24 25.97 -35.70 -10.75
CA ALA A 24 26.74 -35.82 -12.00
C ALA A 24 25.99 -35.27 -13.24
N GLY A 25 26.59 -34.45 -14.11
CA GLY A 25 27.97 -34.06 -14.32
C GLY A 25 28.12 -33.78 -15.82
N GLY A 26 28.72 -32.66 -16.21
CA GLY A 26 29.02 -32.39 -17.63
C GLY A 26 29.10 -30.92 -18.00
N ALA A 27 30.31 -30.36 -17.94
CA ALA A 27 30.79 -29.36 -18.90
C ALA A 27 31.86 -30.08 -19.76
N PRO A 28 32.11 -29.68 -21.03
CA PRO A 28 33.01 -28.54 -21.23
C PRO A 28 32.78 -27.69 -22.50
N ALA A 29 33.47 -26.54 -22.51
CA ALA A 29 34.04 -25.78 -23.63
C ALA A 29 33.07 -25.20 -24.71
N GLY A 30 33.20 -23.98 -25.18
CA GLY A 30 34.21 -22.94 -25.03
C GLY A 30 33.97 -21.88 -26.13
N GLY A 31 34.65 -20.73 -26.05
CA GLY A 31 34.91 -19.89 -27.21
C GLY A 31 34.47 -18.42 -27.11
N GLY A 32 35.47 -17.54 -26.94
CA GLY A 32 35.58 -16.33 -27.76
C GLY A 32 35.02 -15.03 -27.20
N ALA A 33 35.87 -14.28 -26.49
CA ALA A 33 35.83 -12.81 -26.51
C ALA A 33 36.40 -12.28 -27.83
N PRO A 34 35.98 -11.09 -28.27
CA PRO A 34 36.96 -10.01 -28.28
C PRO A 34 36.44 -8.67 -27.73
N VAL A 35 37.36 -7.95 -27.10
CA VAL A 35 37.28 -6.52 -26.76
C VAL A 35 37.84 -5.70 -27.94
N PRO A 36 37.27 -4.52 -28.23
CA PRO A 36 38.10 -3.31 -28.43
C PRO A 36 37.52 -2.12 -27.63
N THR A 37 38.24 -1.52 -26.67
CA THR A 37 39.22 -0.40 -26.77
C THR A 37 38.71 0.91 -27.39
N GLY A 38 38.75 1.98 -26.59
CA GLY A 38 38.76 3.39 -26.98
C GLY A 38 37.51 4.16 -26.53
N GLY A 39 37.56 5.30 -25.83
CA GLY A 39 38.65 6.15 -25.38
C GLY A 39 38.11 7.57 -25.10
N ARG A 40 38.67 8.21 -24.07
CA ARG A 40 38.80 9.68 -23.83
C ARG A 40 37.58 10.54 -23.41
N ALA A 41 37.62 10.88 -22.11
CA ALA A 41 37.64 12.21 -21.48
C ALA A 41 37.10 13.44 -22.23
N SER A 42 36.33 14.28 -21.52
CA SER A 42 36.66 15.68 -21.19
C SER A 42 35.59 16.28 -20.25
N GLY A 43 36.02 16.85 -19.12
CA GLY A 43 35.21 17.81 -18.36
C GLY A 43 35.31 19.22 -18.94
N PRO A 44 34.67 20.20 -18.30
CA PRO A 44 35.41 21.42 -18.00
C PRO A 44 35.32 21.81 -16.51
N ALA A 45 36.42 22.40 -16.05
CA ALA A 45 36.54 23.18 -14.83
C ALA A 45 36.36 24.68 -15.15
N GLY A 46 35.98 25.45 -14.12
CA GLY A 46 35.94 26.92 -14.05
C GLY A 46 34.81 27.32 -13.09
N GLY A 47 35.02 27.85 -11.88
CA GLY A 47 35.93 28.93 -11.45
C GLY A 47 35.27 30.27 -11.78
N GLY A 48 35.03 31.24 -10.90
CA GLY A 48 35.23 31.45 -9.47
C GLY A 48 34.66 32.84 -9.12
N THR A 49 34.46 33.10 -7.82
CA THR A 49 34.49 34.39 -7.09
C THR A 49 33.70 35.60 -7.61
N SER A 50 32.81 36.16 -6.76
CA SER A 50 33.05 37.40 -5.98
C SER A 50 31.77 37.89 -5.30
N ALA A 51 31.85 38.16 -3.99
CA ALA A 51 30.93 39.04 -3.27
C ALA A 51 31.27 40.52 -3.58
N PRO A 52 30.41 41.47 -3.19
CA PRO A 52 30.73 42.20 -1.96
C PRO A 52 29.53 42.49 -1.03
N ASP A 53 29.88 42.70 0.24
CA ASP A 53 29.11 43.31 1.32
C ASP A 53 28.81 44.79 1.09
N ASP A 54 27.69 45.27 1.64
CA ASP A 54 27.42 46.61 2.20
C ASP A 54 26.10 46.47 3.01
N GLY A 55 25.88 46.90 4.25
CA GLY A 55 26.60 47.78 5.15
C GLY A 55 25.58 48.56 6.02
N GLY A 56 25.56 48.27 7.33
CA GLY A 56 25.16 49.19 8.43
C GLY A 56 23.67 49.38 8.76
N ALA A 57 23.25 49.90 9.93
CA ALA A 57 23.75 49.95 11.31
C ALA A 57 22.68 50.68 12.16
N SER A 58 22.34 50.12 13.34
CA SER A 58 22.08 50.76 14.65
C SER A 58 21.03 51.88 14.89
N GLY A 59 20.08 51.56 15.80
CA GLY A 59 19.79 52.33 17.04
C GLY A 59 18.35 52.85 17.25
N PRO A 60 17.91 53.22 18.49
CA PRO A 60 18.24 52.73 19.83
C PRO A 60 16.99 52.38 20.70
N ALA A 61 17.24 52.06 21.97
CA ALA A 61 16.33 51.53 23.00
C ALA A 61 15.32 52.52 23.60
N GLY A 62 14.23 52.00 24.19
CA GLY A 62 13.49 52.67 25.27
C GLY A 62 12.12 52.06 25.61
N GLY A 63 11.94 51.62 26.86
CA GLY A 63 10.64 51.68 27.55
C GLY A 63 9.95 50.36 27.95
N VAL A 64 10.11 49.97 29.22
CA VAL A 64 9.32 48.95 29.93
C VAL A 64 7.96 49.53 30.35
N ARG A 65 6.86 48.75 30.27
CA ARG A 65 5.84 48.48 31.35
C ARG A 65 4.59 47.71 30.85
N THR A 66 4.47 46.44 31.29
CA THR A 66 3.30 45.66 31.78
C THR A 66 1.85 45.84 31.24
N SER A 67 1.34 44.78 30.58
CA SER A 67 0.02 44.06 30.55
C SER A 67 -1.31 44.67 31.07
N PRO A 68 -2.51 44.10 30.74
CA PRO A 68 -2.86 43.03 29.77
C PRO A 68 -4.03 43.39 28.82
N GLY A 69 -4.08 42.80 27.63
CA GLY A 69 -5.22 42.95 26.71
C GLY A 69 -5.45 41.67 25.92
N ASN A 70 -6.54 40.97 26.24
CA ASN A 70 -7.02 39.81 25.50
C ASN A 70 -7.21 40.16 24.02
N GLY A 71 -6.44 39.49 23.17
CA GLY A 71 -6.59 39.53 21.72
C GLY A 71 -6.13 38.19 21.16
N GLN A 72 -6.99 37.17 21.26
CA GLN A 72 -6.86 35.97 20.44
C GLN A 72 -7.14 36.39 18.99
N GLU A 73 -6.09 36.81 18.29
CA GLU A 73 -6.11 36.89 16.84
C GLU A 73 -5.98 35.46 16.32
N ALA A 74 -7.12 34.78 16.23
CA ALA A 74 -7.23 33.50 15.58
C ALA A 74 -6.96 33.72 14.09
N SER A 75 -5.76 33.35 13.65
CA SER A 75 -5.47 33.10 12.25
C SER A 75 -6.51 32.11 11.73
N PRO A 76 -7.27 32.40 10.65
CA PRO A 76 -8.18 31.42 10.09
C PRO A 76 -7.32 30.29 9.51
N GLY A 77 -7.32 29.16 10.21
CA GLY A 77 -6.72 27.94 9.71
C GLY A 77 -7.29 27.65 8.32
N ALA A 78 -6.40 27.44 7.36
CA ALA A 78 -6.76 26.86 6.08
C ALA A 78 -7.64 25.63 6.37
N GLY A 79 -8.90 25.71 5.96
CA GLY A 79 -9.80 24.58 6.04
C GLY A 79 -9.16 23.43 5.29
N GLU A 80 -8.69 22.44 6.05
CA GLU A 80 -8.54 21.10 5.54
C GLU A 80 -9.96 20.69 5.15
N GLU A 81 -10.30 20.93 3.89
CA GLU A 81 -11.55 20.49 3.27
C GLU A 81 -11.50 18.96 3.26
N ALA A 82 -11.82 18.38 4.41
CA ALA A 82 -12.02 16.97 4.58
C ALA A 82 -13.12 16.60 3.59
N SER A 83 -12.75 15.93 2.50
CA SER A 83 -13.73 15.27 1.64
C SER A 83 -14.72 14.52 2.52
N PRO A 84 -16.02 14.58 2.22
CA PRO A 84 -17.03 13.92 3.05
C PRO A 84 -16.61 12.47 3.28
N ARG A 85 -16.46 12.09 4.56
CA ARG A 85 -16.21 10.69 4.92
C ARG A 85 -17.42 9.89 4.42
N PRO A 86 -17.24 8.93 3.49
CA PRO A 86 -18.36 8.13 3.07
C PRO A 86 -18.93 7.37 4.28
N ALA A 87 -20.22 7.07 4.25
CA ALA A 87 -20.85 6.27 5.28
C ALA A 87 -20.45 4.79 5.09
N ALA A 88 -20.07 4.11 6.17
CA ALA A 88 -19.81 2.68 6.12
C ALA A 88 -21.15 1.95 5.92
N THR A 89 -21.32 1.20 4.84
CA THR A 89 -22.59 0.54 4.50
C THR A 89 -22.77 -0.82 5.17
N GLY A 90 -21.87 -1.22 6.08
CA GLY A 90 -21.99 -2.45 6.86
C GLY A 90 -21.80 -3.75 6.07
N ALA A 91 -21.70 -3.69 4.74
CA ALA A 91 -21.47 -4.83 3.83
C ALA A 91 -20.01 -5.33 3.83
N GLY A 92 -19.25 -5.07 4.89
CA GLY A 92 -17.92 -5.59 5.08
C GLY A 92 -17.92 -7.03 5.56
N CYS A 93 -16.84 -7.77 5.31
CA CYS A 93 -16.58 -8.98 6.07
C CYS A 93 -15.47 -8.74 7.10
N ASN A 94 -15.54 -9.47 8.21
CA ASN A 94 -14.51 -9.49 9.26
C ASN A 94 -14.06 -8.08 9.73
N GLY A 95 -15.02 -7.16 9.86
CA GLY A 95 -14.82 -5.82 10.42
C GLY A 95 -14.22 -4.77 9.48
N THR A 96 -13.92 -5.08 8.21
CA THR A 96 -13.48 -4.06 7.24
C THR A 96 -14.68 -3.27 6.75
N ALA A 97 -14.73 -1.97 7.03
CA ALA A 97 -15.80 -1.12 6.52
C ALA A 97 -15.67 -0.94 4.99
N VAL A 98 -16.79 -1.17 4.29
CA VAL A 98 -16.97 -0.78 2.90
C VAL A 98 -17.75 0.54 2.88
N PHE A 99 -17.26 1.46 2.08
CA PHE A 99 -17.72 2.84 1.93
C PHE A 99 -18.29 2.99 0.53
N GLU A 100 -19.60 3.22 0.42
CA GLU A 100 -20.27 3.40 -0.86
C GLU A 100 -20.76 4.85 -1.00
N GLY A 101 -20.93 5.30 -2.24
CA GLY A 101 -21.34 6.67 -2.60
C GLY A 101 -21.46 6.82 -4.12
N ASP A 102 -21.41 8.06 -4.61
CA ASP A 102 -21.52 8.35 -6.06
C ASP A 102 -20.29 7.88 -6.87
N GLY A 103 -19.18 7.57 -6.20
CA GLY A 103 -17.95 7.05 -6.79
C GLY A 103 -17.80 5.52 -6.67
N PHE A 104 -16.59 5.04 -6.99
CA PHE A 104 -16.23 3.64 -6.73
C PHE A 104 -16.22 3.34 -5.23
N PRO A 105 -16.63 2.12 -4.80
CA PRO A 105 -16.57 1.74 -3.40
C PRO A 105 -15.15 1.80 -2.83
N GLU A 106 -15.03 2.19 -1.57
CA GLU A 106 -13.76 2.23 -0.86
C GLU A 106 -13.75 1.26 0.33
N VAL A 107 -12.55 0.86 0.74
CA VAL A 107 -12.31 0.15 2.00
C VAL A 107 -11.20 0.83 2.78
N ARG A 108 -11.38 0.89 4.09
CA ARG A 108 -10.31 1.28 5.02
C ARG A 108 -9.76 0.05 5.70
N GLY A 109 -8.46 -0.17 5.56
CA GLY A 109 -7.77 -1.29 6.19
C GLY A 109 -7.50 -1.06 7.66
N THR A 110 -7.30 -2.18 8.37
CA THR A 110 -6.69 -2.18 9.70
C THR A 110 -5.18 -2.29 9.52
N ALA A 111 -4.43 -1.32 10.03
CA ALA A 111 -2.99 -1.25 9.84
C ALA A 111 -2.25 -0.86 11.13
N ARG A 112 -0.97 -1.24 11.21
CA ARG A 112 -0.01 -0.80 12.23
C ARG A 112 1.09 -0.01 11.55
N ASP A 113 1.40 1.15 12.12
CA ASP A 113 2.47 2.06 11.65
C ASP A 113 2.31 2.49 10.16
N ALA A 114 1.07 2.40 9.66
CA ALA A 114 0.67 2.82 8.33
C ALA A 114 -0.83 3.17 8.31
N GLU A 115 -1.22 3.95 7.32
CA GLU A 115 -2.60 4.06 6.86
C GLU A 115 -2.78 3.20 5.62
N LEU A 116 -3.96 2.62 5.45
CA LEU A 116 -4.27 1.71 4.35
C LEU A 116 -5.70 1.95 3.85
N TRP A 117 -5.81 2.22 2.56
CA TRP A 117 -7.07 2.41 1.85
C TRP A 117 -7.06 1.67 0.52
N GLY A 118 -8.23 1.20 0.08
CA GLY A 118 -8.44 0.61 -1.25
C GLY A 118 -9.66 1.22 -1.94
N LEU A 119 -9.54 1.53 -3.23
CA LEU A 119 -10.63 1.94 -4.11
C LEU A 119 -10.93 0.78 -5.07
N LEU A 120 -12.15 0.27 -5.01
CA LEU A 120 -12.58 -0.92 -5.73
C LEU A 120 -13.20 -0.53 -7.08
N PHE A 121 -12.52 -0.82 -8.19
CA PHE A 121 -13.05 -0.55 -9.52
C PHE A 121 -14.08 -1.62 -9.92
N VAL A 122 -15.23 -1.58 -9.26
CA VAL A 122 -16.33 -2.52 -9.44
C VAL A 122 -17.67 -1.79 -9.54
N ARG A 123 -18.65 -2.46 -10.15
CA ARG A 123 -20.00 -1.91 -10.29
C ARG A 123 -20.81 -1.98 -9.00
N ALA A 124 -20.56 -2.98 -8.16
CA ALA A 124 -21.28 -3.21 -6.92
C ALA A 124 -20.44 -4.07 -5.97
N THR A 125 -20.74 -3.97 -4.68
CA THR A 125 -20.26 -4.93 -3.67
C THR A 125 -21.43 -5.82 -3.20
N PRO A 126 -21.19 -7.08 -2.75
CA PRO A 126 -19.92 -7.82 -2.74
C PRO A 126 -19.34 -8.09 -4.14
N LEU A 127 -18.03 -8.35 -4.20
CA LEU A 127 -17.32 -8.70 -5.43
C LEU A 127 -17.83 -10.03 -5.99
N SER A 128 -17.79 -10.22 -7.31
CA SER A 128 -18.12 -11.50 -7.94
C SER A 128 -16.87 -12.40 -8.02
N ALA A 129 -17.01 -13.67 -7.66
CA ALA A 129 -15.96 -14.66 -7.89
C ALA A 129 -15.70 -14.85 -9.40
N GLY A 130 -14.44 -15.07 -9.78
CA GLY A 130 -14.01 -15.28 -11.16
C GLY A 130 -13.83 -14.01 -11.99
N ASP A 131 -14.42 -12.89 -11.58
CA ASP A 131 -14.19 -11.59 -12.23
C ASP A 131 -12.80 -11.05 -11.84
N GLU A 132 -12.11 -10.40 -12.79
CA GLU A 132 -10.95 -9.58 -12.47
C GLU A 132 -11.40 -8.30 -11.78
N VAL A 133 -10.83 -8.05 -10.60
CA VAL A 133 -11.08 -6.86 -9.79
C VAL A 133 -9.83 -6.00 -9.78
N LYS A 134 -9.92 -4.82 -10.39
CA LYS A 134 -8.92 -3.76 -10.22
C LYS A 134 -9.13 -3.09 -8.86
N ILE A 135 -8.04 -2.97 -8.09
CA ILE A 135 -8.02 -2.25 -6.83
C ILE A 135 -6.87 -1.25 -6.85
N VAL A 136 -7.18 0.00 -6.54
CA VAL A 136 -6.18 1.06 -6.32
C VAL A 136 -5.96 1.20 -4.82
N TRP A 137 -4.72 1.08 -4.38
CA TRP A 137 -4.32 1.14 -2.98
C TRP A 137 -3.63 2.45 -2.67
N ARG A 138 -3.88 2.96 -1.46
CA ARG A 138 -3.10 4.02 -0.84
C ARG A 138 -2.57 3.50 0.48
N MET A 139 -1.24 3.48 0.62
CA MET A 139 -0.61 3.01 1.85
C MET A 139 0.62 3.87 2.19
N THR A 140 0.65 4.41 3.41
CA THR A 140 1.81 5.16 3.92
C THR A 140 2.98 4.23 4.24
N GLY A 141 4.19 4.79 4.33
CA GLY A 141 5.45 4.06 4.42
C GLY A 141 6.29 4.23 3.15
N GLU A 142 7.46 3.58 3.09
CA GLU A 142 8.37 3.65 1.96
C GLU A 142 8.58 2.30 1.27
N GLY A 143 9.34 2.34 0.18
CA GLY A 143 9.74 1.15 -0.58
C GLY A 143 8.58 0.50 -1.33
N PRO A 144 8.83 -0.64 -1.99
CA PRO A 144 7.83 -1.31 -2.80
C PRO A 144 6.69 -1.86 -1.95
N LEU A 145 5.46 -1.79 -2.47
CA LEU A 145 4.32 -2.46 -1.88
C LEU A 145 4.46 -3.98 -2.03
N ARG A 146 4.24 -4.71 -0.94
CA ARG A 146 4.06 -6.17 -0.96
C ARG A 146 2.61 -6.47 -0.65
N ILE A 147 1.99 -7.35 -1.44
CA ILE A 147 0.56 -7.65 -1.32
C ILE A 147 0.23 -9.10 -1.63
N ARG A 148 -0.68 -9.69 -0.87
CA ARG A 148 -1.24 -11.01 -1.11
C ARG A 148 -2.70 -11.07 -0.67
N ALA A 149 -3.54 -11.73 -1.45
CA ALA A 149 -4.92 -12.02 -1.09
C ALA A 149 -5.10 -13.53 -0.82
N VAL A 150 -5.71 -13.88 0.32
CA VAL A 150 -5.88 -15.26 0.80
C VAL A 150 -7.26 -15.47 1.41
N HIS A 151 -7.85 -16.62 1.08
CA HIS A 151 -9.09 -17.13 1.66
C HIS A 151 -8.80 -17.85 3.00
N PRO A 152 -9.75 -17.96 3.94
CA PRO A 152 -9.54 -18.62 5.23
C PRO A 152 -9.08 -20.08 5.18
N ASP A 153 -9.34 -20.78 4.08
CA ASP A 153 -8.84 -22.15 3.87
C ASP A 153 -7.44 -22.23 3.21
N GLY A 154 -6.77 -21.08 3.06
CA GLY A 154 -5.42 -21.01 2.50
C GLY A 154 -5.35 -20.84 0.98
N THR A 155 -6.49 -20.86 0.28
CA THR A 155 -6.51 -20.58 -1.16
C THR A 155 -6.02 -19.15 -1.43
N ALA A 156 -5.07 -18.98 -2.35
CA ALA A 156 -4.62 -17.66 -2.79
C ALA A 156 -5.47 -17.15 -3.96
N ALA A 157 -5.71 -15.84 -4.01
CA ALA A 157 -6.28 -15.22 -5.20
C ALA A 157 -5.19 -15.13 -6.28
N GLU A 158 -5.58 -15.21 -7.54
CA GLU A 158 -4.66 -14.98 -8.64
C GLU A 158 -4.40 -13.46 -8.76
N ARG A 159 -3.13 -13.05 -8.72
CA ARG A 159 -2.74 -11.67 -9.00
C ARG A 159 -2.35 -11.58 -10.47
N VAL A 160 -3.29 -11.15 -11.31
CA VAL A 160 -3.11 -11.08 -12.77
C VAL A 160 -2.14 -9.98 -13.18
N TRP A 161 -2.04 -8.90 -12.41
CA TRP A 161 -1.02 -7.85 -12.56
C TRP A 161 -0.77 -7.08 -11.25
N GLY A 162 0.31 -6.31 -11.21
CA GLY A 162 0.73 -5.53 -10.05
C GLY A 162 1.44 -6.33 -8.94
N PRO A 163 1.79 -5.67 -7.81
CA PRO A 163 1.53 -4.26 -7.51
C PRO A 163 2.38 -3.31 -8.37
N GLU A 164 1.73 -2.36 -9.02
CA GLU A 164 2.34 -1.31 -9.86
C GLU A 164 2.20 0.04 -9.17
N GLU A 165 3.27 0.83 -9.12
CA GLU A 165 3.24 2.18 -8.54
C GLU A 165 2.64 3.17 -9.53
N HIS A 166 1.83 4.11 -9.04
CA HIS A 166 1.26 5.19 -9.83
C HIS A 166 1.70 6.56 -9.28
N GLY A 167 1.89 7.52 -10.18
CA GLY A 167 2.21 8.92 -9.83
C GLY A 167 1.09 9.65 -9.09
N GLY A 168 -0.10 9.03 -8.99
CA GLY A 168 -1.26 9.52 -8.27
C GLY A 168 -2.49 9.71 -9.15
N SER A 169 -3.61 10.04 -8.51
CA SER A 169 -4.90 10.31 -9.12
C SER A 169 -5.62 11.44 -8.37
N SER A 170 -6.83 11.79 -8.80
CA SER A 170 -7.72 12.69 -8.06
C SER A 170 -8.28 12.07 -6.77
N TRP A 171 -8.13 10.75 -6.57
CA TRP A 171 -8.57 10.06 -5.35
C TRP A 171 -7.61 10.32 -4.20
N ARG A 172 -8.07 11.07 -3.19
CA ARG A 172 -7.23 11.54 -2.08
C ARG A 172 -7.35 10.63 -0.85
N ARG A 173 -6.31 9.83 -0.60
CA ARG A 173 -6.06 9.15 0.68
C ARG A 173 -4.56 9.19 1.02
N PRO A 174 -4.17 9.08 2.30
CA PRO A 174 -2.76 9.10 2.69
C PRO A 174 -1.92 7.99 2.07
N GLY A 175 -0.70 8.33 1.64
CA GLY A 175 0.28 7.40 1.07
C GLY A 175 0.42 7.45 -0.45
N GLN A 176 1.42 6.75 -0.97
CA GLN A 176 1.62 6.56 -2.41
C GLN A 176 0.56 5.63 -2.99
N GLU A 177 0.29 5.80 -4.27
CA GLU A 177 -0.74 5.07 -4.99
C GLU A 177 -0.16 3.84 -5.69
N TRP A 178 -0.89 2.72 -5.59
CA TRP A 178 -0.51 1.46 -6.21
C TRP A 178 -1.73 0.80 -6.85
N GLY A 179 -1.55 0.03 -7.92
CA GLY A 179 -2.61 -0.75 -8.54
C GLY A 179 -2.36 -2.25 -8.44
N THR A 180 -3.43 -3.04 -8.31
CA THR A 180 -3.41 -4.49 -8.54
C THR A 180 -4.66 -4.97 -9.28
N GLY A 181 -4.53 -6.06 -10.03
CA GLY A 181 -5.65 -6.86 -10.52
C GLY A 181 -5.67 -8.21 -9.82
N PHE A 182 -6.81 -8.57 -9.24
CA PHE A 182 -7.02 -9.87 -8.61
C PHE A 182 -8.20 -10.61 -9.24
N VAL A 183 -8.05 -11.92 -9.44
CA VAL A 183 -9.18 -12.83 -9.66
C VAL A 183 -9.36 -13.68 -8.40
N PHE A 184 -10.54 -13.59 -7.80
CA PHE A 184 -10.92 -14.40 -6.63
C PHE A 184 -11.62 -15.67 -7.10
N PRO A 185 -11.00 -16.86 -6.99
CA PRO A 185 -11.52 -18.07 -7.64
C PRO A 185 -12.82 -18.61 -7.04
N LYS A 186 -13.23 -18.11 -5.86
CA LYS A 186 -14.43 -18.59 -5.16
C LYS A 186 -15.03 -17.57 -4.20
N PRO A 187 -16.32 -17.72 -3.87
CA PRO A 187 -16.98 -16.93 -2.84
C PRO A 187 -16.31 -17.07 -1.47
N GLY A 188 -16.44 -16.04 -0.64
CA GLY A 188 -15.95 -16.04 0.74
C GLY A 188 -15.42 -14.68 1.20
N CYS A 189 -14.83 -14.68 2.39
CA CYS A 189 -14.25 -13.49 3.01
C CYS A 189 -12.74 -13.50 2.79
N TRP A 190 -12.25 -12.72 1.83
CA TRP A 190 -10.85 -12.72 1.43
C TRP A 190 -10.04 -11.70 2.21
N LYS A 191 -8.97 -12.13 2.86
CA LYS A 191 -8.01 -11.24 3.51
C LYS A 191 -6.99 -10.78 2.49
N ILE A 192 -6.81 -9.48 2.34
CA ILE A 192 -5.74 -8.90 1.55
C ILE A 192 -4.76 -8.26 2.51
N GLU A 193 -3.54 -8.78 2.53
CA GLU A 193 -2.45 -8.35 3.40
C GLU A 193 -1.50 -7.47 2.59
N LEU A 194 -1.18 -6.29 3.13
CA LEU A 194 -0.31 -5.31 2.51
C LEU A 194 0.82 -4.93 3.47
N SER A 195 2.03 -4.78 2.97
CA SER A 195 3.15 -4.27 3.75
C SER A 195 4.08 -3.37 2.94
N ARG A 196 4.69 -2.45 3.68
CA ARG A 196 5.76 -1.54 3.28
C ARG A 196 6.85 -1.55 4.35
N SER A 197 7.95 -0.85 4.14
CA SER A 197 9.09 -0.82 5.09
C SER A 197 8.69 -0.48 6.53
N ARG A 198 7.77 0.48 6.72
CA ARG A 198 7.36 0.99 8.04
C ARG A 198 6.16 0.33 8.66
N GLY A 199 5.32 -0.32 7.87
CA GLY A 199 4.00 -0.73 8.36
C GLY A 199 3.37 -1.82 7.54
N SER A 200 2.38 -2.45 8.16
CA SER A 200 1.60 -3.52 7.54
C SER A 200 0.13 -3.36 7.91
N GLY A 201 -0.74 -3.87 7.06
CA GLY A 201 -2.16 -3.83 7.29
C GLY A 201 -2.88 -4.87 6.46
N HIS A 202 -4.19 -4.90 6.63
CA HIS A 202 -5.05 -5.73 5.82
C HIS A 202 -6.43 -5.12 5.64
N VAL A 203 -7.10 -5.58 4.58
CA VAL A 203 -8.53 -5.43 4.37
C VAL A 203 -9.16 -6.80 4.21
N TRP A 204 -10.45 -6.89 4.48
CA TRP A 204 -11.27 -8.07 4.22
C TRP A 204 -12.34 -7.70 3.20
N LEU A 205 -12.39 -8.44 2.09
CA LEU A 205 -13.35 -8.22 1.01
C LEU A 205 -14.33 -9.39 0.88
N PRO A 206 -15.65 -9.14 0.85
CA PRO A 206 -16.63 -10.17 0.58
C PRO A 206 -16.69 -10.46 -0.93
N VAL A 207 -16.66 -11.75 -1.27
CA VAL A 207 -16.80 -12.27 -2.64
C VAL A 207 -17.98 -13.24 -2.66
N ARG A 208 -18.83 -13.16 -3.69
CA ARG A 208 -20.03 -13.99 -3.89
C ARG A 208 -20.04 -14.73 -5.23
#